data_AF-A0A951VAD3-F1
#
_entry.id   AF-A0A951VAD3-F1
#
_cell.length_a   1.000
_cell.length_b   1.000
_cell.length_c   1.000
_cell.angle_alpha   90.00
_cell.angle_beta   90.00
_cell.angle_gamma   90.00
#
_symmetry.space_group_name_H-M   'P 1'
#
loop_
_entity.id
_entity.type
_entity.pdbx_description
1 polymer ?
#
loop_
_entity_poly.entity_id
_entity_poly.type
_entity_poly.pdbx_seq_one_letter_code
_entity_poly.pdbx_strand_id
1 'polypeptide(L)'
;MQNRRDKGLNLWEQPGFTNVEKAFIEQSGVSEISSKIPYVVVDNFPKLGLITALRFLEWASENPDGLISLPTGKTPEFFIRWTEYLLNHWDKKEGAALRDHYGLKASKRPELSGLKFVQIDEFYPIPSKQANSFYHYVMNYYIKGFGLDPQKALLINCDEIKLAGDRHFSEVFPDYKIDLSLRYRECRSSAEQVQQDSIFLIDDWCSNYEARIREKGGIGFFLGGIGPDGHIAFNTRGSDIFSTTRLTATNFETQAVAASDLGGIEVSANRLVITIGLETITYNPDATAIIIAAGEAKAQMVKQSLESDMVNIFPATVLQKLKNGRFYITKGAGIRLEDSVDRFYRTGDWTHDKTERSVIELCKKLDKYGHHLIPDDMKNDRHARLIPDAGNSEKVLDSVTRSIIEKMEKGMRKEENEVFLHTGPHHDDIMLGILPYIANHIRVHSNEFHFAVLTSGFTAVTNGFVTDLLVETKKFLDEGQIQMVNYPDFYEVGYKLKSDKDVYHYLNKVAAGEHHERRRGVCHRLVRAL
;
A
#
# COMPACT_ATOMS: atom_id res chain seq x y z
N MET A 1 -2.65 13.09 -38.46
CA MET A 1 -2.76 13.63 -37.08
C MET A 1 -1.86 12.89 -36.07
N GLN A 2 -0.70 12.34 -36.48
CA GLN A 2 0.10 11.40 -35.67
C GLN A 2 1.45 11.97 -35.17
N ASN A 3 1.80 13.22 -35.50
CA ASN A 3 3.12 13.82 -35.24
C ASN A 3 3.15 14.87 -34.10
N ARG A 4 2.19 14.86 -33.16
CA ARG A 4 2.19 15.81 -32.01
C ARG A 4 2.43 15.16 -30.64
N ARG A 5 2.64 13.84 -30.54
CA ARG A 5 2.82 13.14 -29.24
C ARG A 5 4.29 12.91 -28.82
N ASP A 6 5.27 13.21 -29.67
CA ASP A 6 6.70 12.89 -29.41
C ASP A 6 7.54 14.04 -28.84
N LYS A 7 6.95 15.18 -28.48
CA LYS A 7 7.67 16.21 -27.73
C LYS A 7 7.40 15.99 -26.24
N GLY A 8 8.40 15.44 -25.54
CA GLY A 8 8.40 15.41 -24.07
C GLY A 8 8.08 16.79 -23.52
N LEU A 9 7.29 16.85 -22.45
CA LEU A 9 6.94 18.09 -21.81
C LEU A 9 8.13 18.54 -20.96
N ASN A 10 8.68 19.72 -21.27
CA ASN A 10 9.72 20.33 -20.45
C ASN A 10 9.11 20.75 -19.10
N LEU A 11 9.55 20.12 -18.01
CA LEU A 11 9.05 20.41 -16.66
C LEU A 11 9.28 21.87 -16.24
N TRP A 12 10.30 22.52 -16.80
CA TRP A 12 10.63 23.92 -16.54
C TRP A 12 9.67 24.91 -17.22
N GLU A 13 8.95 24.46 -18.25
CA GLU A 13 7.96 25.25 -19.00
C GLU A 13 6.52 24.95 -18.56
N GLN A 14 6.33 23.96 -17.68
CA GLN A 14 5.02 23.64 -17.11
C GLN A 14 4.61 24.72 -16.08
N PRO A 15 3.48 25.42 -16.28
CA PRO A 15 2.93 26.29 -15.25
C PRO A 15 2.48 25.42 -14.05
N GLY A 16 3.00 25.69 -12.84
CA GLY A 16 2.40 25.16 -11.60
C GLY A 16 3.33 24.45 -10.60
N PHE A 17 4.61 24.23 -10.92
CA PHE A 17 5.56 23.74 -9.92
C PHE A 17 6.01 24.85 -8.96
N THR A 18 5.98 24.56 -7.66
CA THR A 18 6.40 25.50 -6.62
C THR A 18 7.91 25.54 -6.44
N ASN A 19 8.41 26.46 -5.61
CA ASN A 19 9.85 26.55 -5.35
C ASN A 19 10.37 25.27 -4.67
N VAL A 20 9.55 24.70 -3.77
CA VAL A 20 9.82 23.41 -3.14
C VAL A 20 9.98 22.33 -4.20
N GLU A 21 9.01 22.18 -5.09
CA GLU A 21 9.06 21.12 -6.09
C GLU A 21 10.23 21.28 -7.06
N LYS A 22 10.54 22.52 -7.48
CA LYS A 22 11.69 22.82 -8.34
C LYS A 22 13.01 22.39 -7.72
N ALA A 23 13.21 22.59 -6.42
CA ALA A 23 14.42 22.15 -5.72
C ALA A 23 14.60 20.61 -5.77
N PHE A 24 13.50 19.85 -5.66
CA PHE A 24 13.56 18.39 -5.79
C PHE A 24 13.69 17.92 -7.24
N ILE A 25 13.06 18.61 -8.20
CA ILE A 25 13.23 18.35 -9.63
C ILE A 25 14.70 18.53 -10.03
N GLU A 26 15.34 19.62 -9.60
CA GLU A 26 16.75 19.87 -9.85
C GLU A 26 17.65 18.77 -9.27
N GLN A 27 17.41 18.36 -8.02
CA GLN A 27 18.15 17.26 -7.40
C GLN A 27 17.93 15.90 -8.08
N SER A 28 16.74 15.67 -8.63
CA SER A 28 16.42 14.41 -9.31
C SER A 28 17.13 14.27 -10.67
N GLY A 29 17.51 15.39 -11.29
CA GLY A 29 18.03 15.43 -12.66
C GLY A 29 17.01 15.09 -13.75
N VAL A 30 15.72 15.01 -13.41
CA VAL A 30 14.62 14.75 -14.35
C VAL A 30 14.08 16.08 -14.86
N SER A 31 14.38 16.44 -16.12
CA SER A 31 13.96 17.71 -16.74
C SER A 31 12.77 17.61 -17.68
N GLU A 32 12.46 16.39 -18.15
CA GLU A 32 11.41 16.13 -19.14
C GLU A 32 10.57 14.95 -18.71
N ILE A 33 9.25 15.06 -18.87
CA ILE A 33 8.29 13.99 -18.61
C ILE A 33 7.40 13.73 -19.84
N SER A 34 6.96 12.48 -20.00
CA SER A 34 5.98 12.09 -21.04
C SER A 34 4.61 11.75 -20.45
N SER A 35 4.49 11.70 -19.12
CA SER A 35 3.23 11.39 -18.43
C SER A 35 2.18 12.49 -18.59
N LYS A 36 0.91 12.09 -18.47
CA LYS A 36 -0.24 13.01 -18.50
C LYS A 36 -0.42 13.77 -17.20
N ILE A 37 -0.04 13.13 -16.09
CA ILE A 37 -0.01 13.74 -14.76
C ILE A 37 1.45 14.05 -14.40
N PRO A 38 1.78 15.26 -13.95
CA PRO A 38 3.13 15.58 -13.53
C PRO A 38 3.60 14.76 -12.33
N TYR A 39 4.90 14.45 -12.25
CA TYR A 39 5.49 13.77 -11.11
C TYR A 39 6.86 14.32 -10.73
N VAL A 40 7.25 14.11 -9.46
CA VAL A 40 8.58 14.44 -8.92
C VAL A 40 9.22 13.18 -8.36
N VAL A 41 10.48 12.93 -8.72
CA VAL A 41 11.22 11.73 -8.29
C VAL A 41 12.16 12.06 -7.14
N VAL A 42 12.20 11.17 -6.14
CA VAL A 42 13.14 11.23 -5.03
C VAL A 42 13.84 9.87 -4.81
N ASP A 43 14.94 9.87 -4.07
CA ASP A 43 15.76 8.67 -3.91
C ASP A 43 15.14 7.60 -3.00
N ASN A 44 14.44 8.03 -1.94
CA ASN A 44 14.05 7.15 -0.86
C ASN A 44 12.80 7.63 -0.10
N PHE A 45 12.27 6.76 0.77
CA PHE A 45 11.08 7.01 1.58
C PHE A 45 11.20 8.26 2.49
N PRO A 46 12.32 8.50 3.21
CA PRO A 46 12.48 9.72 4.00
C PRO A 46 12.41 11.00 3.16
N LYS A 47 13.08 11.05 1.99
CA LYS A 47 13.00 12.20 1.08
C LYS A 47 11.59 12.39 0.51
N LEU A 48 10.87 11.29 0.28
CA LEU A 48 9.47 11.34 -0.15
C LEU A 48 8.59 12.01 0.91
N GLY A 49 8.75 11.65 2.18
CA GLY A 49 8.05 12.36 3.27
C GLY A 49 8.45 13.83 3.38
N LEU A 50 9.74 14.16 3.16
CA LEU A 50 10.25 15.52 3.26
C LEU A 50 9.65 16.46 2.22
N ILE A 51 9.65 16.06 0.93
CA ILE A 51 9.03 16.88 -0.13
C ILE A 51 7.54 17.09 0.15
N THR A 52 6.83 16.04 0.57
CA THR A 52 5.41 16.13 0.91
C THR A 52 5.16 17.09 2.08
N ALA A 53 5.97 17.02 3.14
CA ALA A 53 5.85 17.90 4.30
C ALA A 53 6.12 19.37 3.94
N LEU A 54 7.18 19.63 3.18
CA LEU A 54 7.52 20.98 2.72
C LEU A 54 6.42 21.57 1.83
N ARG A 55 5.89 20.78 0.87
CA ARG A 55 4.81 21.24 0.00
C ARG A 55 3.51 21.48 0.77
N PHE A 56 3.18 20.62 1.74
CA PHE A 56 2.02 20.81 2.61
C PHE A 56 2.13 22.11 3.41
N LEU A 57 3.30 22.36 4.03
CA LEU A 57 3.52 23.57 4.81
C LEU A 57 3.54 24.83 3.93
N GLU A 58 4.09 24.76 2.72
CA GLU A 58 4.00 25.83 1.72
C GLU A 58 2.54 26.18 1.42
N TRP A 59 1.71 25.16 1.11
CA TRP A 59 0.29 25.36 0.84
C TRP A 59 -0.48 25.87 2.06
N ALA A 60 -0.22 25.33 3.25
CA ALA A 60 -0.89 25.72 4.48
C ALA A 60 -0.57 27.17 4.90
N SER A 61 0.66 27.63 4.66
CA SER A 61 1.03 29.04 4.88
C SER A 61 0.28 30.01 3.96
N GLU A 62 -0.07 29.58 2.75
CA GLU A 62 -0.85 30.38 1.79
C GLU A 62 -2.37 30.26 2.02
N ASN A 63 -2.82 29.19 2.69
CA ASN A 63 -4.23 28.84 2.88
C ASN A 63 -4.54 28.51 4.34
N PRO A 64 -4.42 29.47 5.28
CA PRO A 64 -4.53 29.21 6.72
C PRO A 64 -5.89 28.63 7.16
N ASP A 65 -6.97 28.90 6.42
CA ASP A 65 -8.33 28.38 6.69
C ASP A 65 -8.80 27.34 5.65
N GLY A 66 -7.85 26.78 4.89
CA GLY A 66 -8.11 25.84 3.81
C GLY A 66 -8.66 24.49 4.29
N LEU A 67 -9.34 23.78 3.37
CA LEU A 67 -9.86 22.43 3.60
C LEU A 67 -8.83 21.40 3.16
N ILE A 68 -8.38 20.55 4.09
CA ILE A 68 -7.37 19.51 3.84
C ILE A 68 -7.93 18.11 4.05
N SER A 69 -7.36 17.14 3.36
CA SER A 69 -7.64 15.72 3.57
C SER A 69 -6.35 14.90 3.42
N LEU A 70 -6.02 14.13 4.45
CA LEU A 70 -4.73 13.45 4.59
C LEU A 70 -4.94 11.93 4.78
N PRO A 71 -4.02 11.07 4.31
CA PRO A 71 -4.21 9.63 4.29
C PRO A 71 -3.81 8.98 5.60
N THR A 72 -4.23 7.74 5.84
CA THR A 72 -3.82 6.95 7.01
C THR A 72 -2.78 5.88 6.63
N GLY A 73 -2.34 5.11 7.62
CA GLY A 73 -1.45 3.96 7.42
C GLY A 73 0.05 4.28 7.52
N LYS A 74 0.88 3.39 6.97
CA LYS A 74 2.36 3.47 7.08
C LYS A 74 2.99 4.44 6.07
N THR A 75 2.40 4.57 4.89
CA THR A 75 2.92 5.42 3.81
C THR A 75 3.15 6.89 4.22
N PRO A 76 2.23 7.56 4.96
CA PRO A 76 2.43 8.96 5.38
C PRO A 76 3.35 9.14 6.60
N GLU A 77 3.94 8.08 7.17
CA GLU A 77 4.71 8.17 8.43
C GLU A 77 5.85 9.20 8.36
N PHE A 78 6.66 9.17 7.29
CA PHE A 78 7.73 10.17 7.12
C PHE A 78 7.19 11.58 6.84
N PHE A 79 6.04 11.71 6.18
CA PHE A 79 5.38 13.00 6.00
C PHE A 79 4.99 13.60 7.36
N ILE A 80 4.37 12.81 8.24
CA ILE A 80 4.00 13.23 9.60
C ILE A 80 5.25 13.66 10.38
N ARG A 81 6.27 12.79 10.44
CA ARG A 81 7.51 13.06 11.18
C ARG A 81 8.23 14.32 10.69
N TRP A 82 8.32 14.52 9.37
CA TRP A 82 8.95 15.73 8.81
C TRP A 82 8.12 16.98 9.07
N THR A 83 6.79 16.89 9.00
CA THR A 83 5.90 18.02 9.29
C THR A 83 6.06 18.47 10.75
N GLU A 84 6.00 17.54 11.69
CA GLU A 84 6.24 17.81 13.12
C GLU A 84 7.66 18.35 13.35
N TYR A 85 8.66 17.74 12.73
CA TYR A 85 10.05 18.19 12.85
C TYR A 85 10.21 19.65 12.40
N LEU A 86 9.69 20.00 11.21
CA LEU A 86 9.78 21.34 10.64
C LEU A 86 9.03 22.37 11.49
N LEU A 87 7.83 22.04 11.99
CA LEU A 87 7.07 22.92 12.89
C LEU A 87 7.80 23.16 14.22
N ASN A 88 8.38 22.10 14.81
CA ASN A 88 9.09 22.18 16.10
C ASN A 88 10.48 22.82 16.01
N HIS A 89 11.05 22.87 14.80
CA HIS A 89 12.36 23.46 14.52
C HIS A 89 12.25 24.68 13.63
N TRP A 90 11.08 25.32 13.56
CA TRP A 90 10.84 26.43 12.63
C TRP A 90 11.86 27.57 12.82
N ASP A 91 12.00 28.08 14.04
CA ASP A 91 12.92 29.19 14.35
C ASP A 91 14.34 28.72 14.71
N LYS A 92 14.62 27.41 14.60
CA LYS A 92 15.95 26.84 14.86
C LYS A 92 16.76 26.79 13.58
N LYS A 93 18.10 26.82 13.73
CA LYS A 93 19.05 26.87 12.60
C LYS A 93 18.88 25.69 11.64
N GLU A 94 18.63 24.49 12.16
CA GLU A 94 18.50 23.26 11.37
C GLU A 94 17.24 23.28 10.50
N GLY A 95 16.11 23.70 11.07
CA GLY A 95 14.87 23.84 10.33
C GLY A 95 14.93 24.97 9.30
N ALA A 96 15.51 26.12 9.67
CA ALA A 96 15.72 27.24 8.74
C ALA A 96 16.59 26.82 7.54
N ALA A 97 17.70 26.13 7.78
CA ALA A 97 18.57 25.63 6.73
C ALA A 97 17.83 24.67 5.76
N LEU A 98 16.97 23.78 6.27
CA LEU A 98 16.16 22.91 5.42
C LEU A 98 15.15 23.72 4.57
N ARG A 99 14.45 24.69 5.17
CA ARG A 99 13.49 25.51 4.44
C ARG A 99 14.16 26.34 3.34
N ASP A 100 15.29 26.96 3.65
CA ASP A 100 16.04 27.76 2.70
C ASP A 100 16.59 26.89 1.56
N HIS A 101 17.16 25.73 1.89
CA HIS A 101 17.72 24.78 0.92
C HIS A 101 16.66 24.27 -0.07
N TYR A 102 15.45 24.02 0.39
CA TYR A 102 14.33 23.56 -0.44
C TYR A 102 13.37 24.68 -0.83
N GLY A 103 13.72 25.95 -0.66
CA GLY A 103 12.92 27.08 -1.17
C GLY A 103 11.54 27.29 -0.54
N LEU A 104 11.30 26.82 0.70
CA LEU A 104 10.07 27.11 1.44
C LEU A 104 10.08 28.57 1.95
N LYS A 105 9.43 29.48 1.23
CA LYS A 105 9.45 30.94 1.47
C LYS A 105 8.51 31.44 2.58
N ALA A 106 8.01 30.57 3.44
CA ALA A 106 7.12 30.96 4.53
C ALA A 106 7.89 31.76 5.60
N SER A 107 7.52 33.04 5.75
CA SER A 107 8.18 33.97 6.68
C SER A 107 7.83 33.73 8.15
N LYS A 108 6.69 33.07 8.41
CA LYS A 108 6.22 32.72 9.75
C LYS A 108 5.86 31.24 9.80
N ARG A 109 6.00 30.65 10.99
CA ARG A 109 5.54 29.30 11.28
C ARG A 109 4.03 29.22 11.01
N PRO A 110 3.55 28.30 10.15
CA PRO A 110 2.12 28.14 9.94
C PRO A 110 1.46 27.58 11.20
N GLU A 111 0.37 28.22 11.62
CA GLU A 111 -0.54 27.68 12.62
C GLU A 111 -1.61 26.85 11.92
N LEU A 112 -1.63 25.54 12.20
CA LEU A 112 -2.50 24.60 11.48
C LEU A 112 -3.92 24.52 12.05
N SER A 113 -4.18 25.14 13.21
CA SER A 113 -5.52 25.18 13.86
C SER A 113 -6.58 25.94 13.05
N GLY A 114 -6.14 26.78 12.10
CA GLY A 114 -7.02 27.44 11.12
C GLY A 114 -7.65 26.45 10.15
N LEU A 115 -6.91 25.40 9.77
CA LEU A 115 -7.29 24.44 8.73
C LEU A 115 -8.52 23.63 9.12
N LYS A 116 -9.34 23.34 8.12
CA LYS A 116 -10.48 22.41 8.23
C LYS A 116 -10.04 21.05 7.73
N PHE A 117 -10.43 19.99 8.41
CA PHE A 117 -10.00 18.62 8.08
C PHE A 117 -11.16 17.77 7.57
N VAL A 118 -10.90 16.93 6.56
CA VAL A 118 -11.84 15.90 6.07
C VAL A 118 -11.16 14.55 6.12
N GLN A 119 -11.74 13.61 6.87
CA GLN A 119 -11.30 12.23 6.89
C GLN A 119 -11.61 11.54 5.55
N ILE A 120 -10.63 10.85 4.98
CA ILE A 120 -10.75 10.20 3.66
C ILE A 120 -11.70 9.00 3.72
N ASP A 121 -11.51 8.14 4.72
CA ASP A 121 -12.21 6.87 4.84
C ASP A 121 -12.18 6.28 6.26
N GLU A 122 -13.01 5.28 6.48
CA GLU A 122 -13.06 4.44 7.68
C GLU A 122 -13.60 3.05 7.34
N PHE A 123 -13.09 2.01 8.00
CA PHE A 123 -13.70 0.69 7.92
C PHE A 123 -15.06 0.69 8.62
N TYR A 124 -16.09 0.11 8.01
CA TYR A 124 -17.43 0.12 8.58
C TYR A 124 -18.05 -1.29 8.64
N PRO A 125 -18.65 -1.68 9.78
CA PRO A 125 -18.63 -0.97 11.06
C PRO A 125 -17.31 -1.21 11.79
N ILE A 126 -16.77 -0.24 12.54
CA ILE A 126 -15.64 -0.44 13.48
C ILE A 126 -15.81 0.48 14.70
N PRO A 127 -15.52 0.04 15.94
CA PRO A 127 -15.51 0.95 17.09
C PRO A 127 -14.49 2.06 16.89
N SER A 128 -14.89 3.32 16.97
CA SER A 128 -14.03 4.45 16.62
C SER A 128 -12.89 4.67 17.62
N LYS A 129 -13.01 4.15 18.85
CA LYS A 129 -11.94 4.15 19.85
C LYS A 129 -10.90 3.04 19.67
N GLN A 130 -11.12 2.07 18.79
CA GLN A 130 -10.19 0.98 18.56
C GLN A 130 -8.89 1.51 17.95
N ALA A 131 -7.73 1.01 18.41
CA ALA A 131 -6.44 1.58 18.03
C ALA A 131 -6.13 1.55 16.51
N ASN A 132 -6.73 0.58 15.80
CA ASN A 132 -6.59 0.39 14.36
C ASN A 132 -7.74 1.00 13.54
N SER A 133 -8.66 1.76 14.15
CA SER A 133 -9.61 2.58 13.38
C SER A 133 -8.90 3.78 12.76
N PHE A 134 -9.37 4.23 11.61
CA PHE A 134 -8.83 5.42 10.96
C PHE A 134 -9.22 6.70 11.69
N TYR A 135 -10.37 6.72 12.35
CA TYR A 135 -10.77 7.77 13.28
C TYR A 135 -9.75 7.94 14.40
N HIS A 136 -9.36 6.84 15.06
CA HIS A 136 -8.34 6.88 16.11
C HIS A 136 -6.99 7.35 15.56
N TYR A 137 -6.59 6.89 14.38
CA TYR A 137 -5.37 7.35 13.71
C TYR A 137 -5.39 8.88 13.48
N VAL A 138 -6.46 9.39 12.85
CA VAL A 138 -6.62 10.82 12.53
C VAL A 138 -6.60 11.67 13.80
N MET A 139 -7.31 11.25 14.84
CA MET A 139 -7.36 11.98 16.10
C MET A 139 -5.97 12.11 16.76
N ASN A 140 -5.15 11.06 16.70
CA ASN A 140 -3.85 11.06 17.35
C ASN A 140 -2.76 11.73 16.51
N TYR A 141 -2.66 11.38 15.23
CA TYR A 141 -1.54 11.82 14.38
C TYR A 141 -1.78 13.17 13.71
N TYR A 142 -3.04 13.49 13.37
CA TYR A 142 -3.36 14.76 12.70
C TYR A 142 -3.97 15.76 13.64
N ILE A 143 -5.10 15.45 14.29
CA ILE A 143 -5.77 16.42 15.15
C ILE A 143 -4.86 16.82 16.31
N LYS A 144 -4.40 15.84 17.10
CA LYS A 144 -3.45 16.10 18.20
C LYS A 144 -2.03 16.39 17.69
N GLY A 145 -1.49 15.58 16.78
CA GLY A 145 -0.10 15.69 16.31
C GLY A 145 0.21 17.01 15.60
N PHE A 146 -0.69 17.50 14.75
CA PHE A 146 -0.50 18.78 14.03
C PHE A 146 -1.13 19.97 14.75
N GLY A 147 -1.90 19.74 15.82
CA GLY A 147 -2.62 20.79 16.53
C GLY A 147 -3.79 21.38 15.73
N LEU A 148 -4.49 20.53 14.96
CA LEU A 148 -5.70 20.93 14.26
C LEU A 148 -6.86 21.10 15.25
N ASP A 149 -7.81 21.97 14.94
CA ASP A 149 -9.02 22.14 15.75
C ASP A 149 -10.02 21.00 15.47
N PRO A 150 -10.36 20.16 16.47
CA PRO A 150 -11.33 19.08 16.30
C PRO A 150 -12.71 19.59 15.84
N GLN A 151 -13.11 20.81 16.21
CA GLN A 151 -14.41 21.39 15.84
C GLN A 151 -14.49 21.75 14.35
N LYS A 152 -13.34 21.91 13.69
CA LYS A 152 -13.22 22.18 12.25
C LYS A 152 -13.01 20.89 11.43
N ALA A 153 -13.03 19.73 12.07
CA ALA A 153 -12.87 18.44 11.42
C ALA A 153 -14.23 17.81 11.05
N LEU A 154 -14.29 17.25 9.84
CA LEU A 154 -15.30 16.31 9.41
C LEU A 154 -14.72 14.91 9.58
N LEU A 155 -15.17 14.19 10.59
CA LEU A 155 -14.67 12.85 10.93
C LEU A 155 -15.73 11.79 10.65
N ILE A 156 -15.28 10.59 10.29
CA ILE A 156 -16.14 9.42 10.11
C ILE A 156 -16.13 8.64 11.42
N ASN A 157 -16.98 9.06 12.37
CA ASN A 157 -17.15 8.37 13.65
C ASN A 157 -18.27 7.33 13.54
N CYS A 158 -17.90 6.06 13.43
CA CYS A 158 -18.85 4.96 13.24
C CYS A 158 -19.82 4.81 14.41
N ASP A 159 -19.39 5.13 15.63
CA ASP A 159 -20.21 5.03 16.85
C ASP A 159 -21.33 6.11 16.89
N GLU A 160 -21.20 7.18 16.07
CA GLU A 160 -22.15 8.30 15.99
C GLU A 160 -23.06 8.25 14.75
N ILE A 161 -22.84 7.30 13.83
CA ILE A 161 -23.70 7.13 12.66
C ILE A 161 -25.04 6.52 13.11
N LYS A 162 -26.11 7.31 13.02
CA LYS A 162 -27.46 6.88 13.40
C LYS A 162 -27.96 5.77 12.49
N LEU A 163 -28.47 4.71 13.10
CA LEU A 163 -29.09 3.58 12.42
C LEU A 163 -30.58 3.46 12.81
N ALA A 164 -31.27 2.49 12.22
CA ALA A 164 -32.71 2.32 12.42
C ALA A 164 -33.06 2.17 13.91
N GLY A 165 -33.95 3.04 14.40
CA GLY A 165 -34.34 3.11 15.81
C GLY A 165 -33.25 3.61 16.75
N ASP A 166 -32.31 4.43 16.26
CA ASP A 166 -31.15 4.96 17.01
C ASP A 166 -30.28 3.85 17.66
N ARG A 167 -30.27 2.68 17.05
CA ARG A 167 -29.49 1.51 17.51
C ARG A 167 -28.02 1.64 17.17
N HIS A 168 -27.17 1.02 17.98
CA HIS A 168 -25.75 0.91 17.68
C HIS A 168 -25.49 -0.11 16.56
N PHE A 169 -24.43 0.05 15.77
CA PHE A 169 -24.12 -0.88 14.68
C PHE A 169 -23.92 -2.32 15.16
N SER A 170 -23.50 -2.54 16.41
CA SER A 170 -23.34 -3.89 16.97
C SER A 170 -24.67 -4.58 17.24
N GLU A 171 -25.76 -3.82 17.36
CA GLU A 171 -27.11 -4.35 17.52
C GLU A 171 -27.76 -4.66 16.17
N VAL A 172 -27.42 -3.89 15.13
CA VAL A 172 -27.94 -4.05 13.76
C VAL A 172 -27.14 -5.10 12.97
N PHE A 173 -25.82 -5.09 13.13
CA PHE A 173 -24.86 -5.95 12.44
C PHE A 173 -23.99 -6.69 13.49
N PRO A 174 -24.54 -7.68 14.22
CA PRO A 174 -23.85 -8.34 15.33
C PRO A 174 -22.58 -9.11 14.94
N ASP A 175 -22.48 -9.54 13.69
CA ASP A 175 -21.30 -10.18 13.11
C ASP A 175 -20.43 -9.21 12.28
N TYR A 176 -20.74 -7.91 12.34
CA TYR A 176 -20.13 -6.83 11.56
C TYR A 176 -20.25 -7.00 10.03
N LYS A 177 -21.08 -7.92 9.55
CA LYS A 177 -21.32 -8.10 8.11
C LYS A 177 -22.51 -7.27 7.68
N ILE A 178 -22.35 -6.64 6.52
CA ILE A 178 -23.38 -5.83 5.91
C ILE A 178 -23.63 -6.37 4.51
N ASP A 179 -24.86 -6.83 4.27
CA ASP A 179 -25.30 -7.27 2.95
C ASP A 179 -25.75 -6.07 2.11
N LEU A 180 -24.85 -5.55 1.28
CA LEU A 180 -25.15 -4.45 0.36
C LEU A 180 -26.26 -4.77 -0.65
N SER A 181 -26.63 -6.04 -0.84
CA SER A 181 -27.75 -6.39 -1.72
C SER A 181 -29.11 -5.91 -1.22
N LEU A 182 -29.22 -5.65 0.09
CA LEU A 182 -30.42 -5.06 0.71
C LEU A 182 -30.74 -3.66 0.15
N ARG A 183 -29.84 -3.01 -0.58
CA ARG A 183 -30.17 -1.76 -1.29
C ARG A 183 -31.19 -1.95 -2.42
N TYR A 184 -31.29 -3.16 -3.00
CA TYR A 184 -32.08 -3.40 -4.21
C TYR A 184 -32.99 -4.63 -4.14
N ARG A 185 -32.76 -5.54 -3.20
CA ARG A 185 -33.65 -6.70 -2.99
C ARG A 185 -34.64 -6.45 -1.86
N GLU A 186 -35.73 -7.19 -1.87
CA GLU A 186 -36.70 -7.21 -0.78
C GLU A 186 -36.15 -7.92 0.47
N CYS A 187 -36.56 -7.44 1.64
CA CYS A 187 -36.25 -8.03 2.93
C CYS A 187 -37.09 -9.29 3.18
N ARG A 188 -36.44 -10.31 3.74
CA ARG A 188 -37.05 -11.63 4.04
C ARG A 188 -37.38 -11.80 5.52
N SER A 189 -36.94 -10.88 6.37
CA SER A 189 -37.16 -10.92 7.80
C SER A 189 -37.22 -9.51 8.40
N SER A 190 -37.76 -9.40 9.61
CA SER A 190 -37.73 -8.14 10.37
C SER A 190 -36.31 -7.66 10.68
N ALA A 191 -35.36 -8.58 10.87
CA ALA A 191 -33.95 -8.24 11.05
C ALA A 191 -33.36 -7.61 9.78
N GLU A 192 -33.64 -8.19 8.61
CA GLU A 192 -33.23 -7.60 7.33
C GLU A 192 -33.88 -6.24 7.08
N GLN A 193 -35.14 -6.02 7.53
CA GLN A 193 -35.77 -4.70 7.44
C GLN A 193 -34.98 -3.65 8.22
N VAL A 194 -34.62 -3.94 9.48
CA VAL A 194 -33.82 -3.04 10.32
C VAL A 194 -32.44 -2.78 9.69
N GLN A 195 -31.81 -3.80 9.11
CA GLN A 195 -30.53 -3.67 8.41
C GLN A 195 -30.64 -2.82 7.14
N GLN A 196 -31.68 -3.03 6.33
CA GLN A 196 -31.96 -2.26 5.12
C GLN A 196 -32.19 -0.79 5.45
N ASP A 197 -33.09 -0.50 6.39
CA ASP A 197 -33.38 0.87 6.84
C ASP A 197 -32.09 1.55 7.34
N SER A 198 -31.24 0.80 8.04
CA SER A 198 -29.94 1.28 8.52
C SER A 198 -28.94 1.55 7.39
N ILE A 199 -28.91 0.72 6.33
CA ILE A 199 -28.08 0.96 5.14
C ILE A 199 -28.49 2.27 4.45
N PHE A 200 -29.80 2.53 4.31
CA PHE A 200 -30.28 3.79 3.75
C PHE A 200 -29.89 5.00 4.59
N LEU A 201 -29.97 4.90 5.93
CA LEU A 201 -29.49 5.95 6.83
C LEU A 201 -27.97 6.19 6.70
N ILE A 202 -27.16 5.15 6.46
CA ILE A 202 -25.73 5.30 6.18
C ILE A 202 -25.51 6.00 4.83
N ASP A 203 -26.30 5.68 3.81
CA ASP A 203 -26.22 6.33 2.49
C ASP A 203 -26.61 7.81 2.58
N ASP A 204 -27.63 8.15 3.38
CA ASP A 204 -27.99 9.54 3.70
C ASP A 204 -26.88 10.24 4.48
N TRP A 205 -26.25 9.56 5.45
CA TRP A 205 -25.11 10.09 6.19
C TRP A 205 -23.94 10.42 5.24
N CYS A 206 -23.62 9.52 4.30
CA CYS A 206 -22.59 9.73 3.29
C CYS A 206 -22.91 10.93 2.40
N SER A 207 -24.17 11.08 1.98
CA SER A 207 -24.64 12.20 1.17
C SER A 207 -24.53 13.54 1.93
N ASN A 208 -24.87 13.55 3.22
CA ASN A 208 -24.70 14.73 4.08
C ASN A 208 -23.22 15.07 4.31
N TYR A 209 -22.36 14.05 4.46
CA TYR A 209 -20.91 14.25 4.58
C TYR A 209 -20.34 14.89 3.32
N GLU A 210 -20.72 14.39 2.13
CA GLU A 210 -20.38 14.97 0.83
C GLU A 210 -20.85 16.43 0.70
N ALA A 211 -22.10 16.71 1.06
CA ALA A 211 -22.65 18.07 1.01
C ALA A 211 -21.84 19.05 1.85
N ARG A 212 -21.47 18.67 3.09
CA ARG A 212 -20.65 19.50 3.99
C ARG A 212 -19.25 19.76 3.45
N ILE A 213 -18.67 18.84 2.67
CA ILE A 213 -17.39 19.07 1.98
C ILE A 213 -17.58 20.11 0.88
N ARG A 214 -18.63 19.99 0.06
CA ARG A 214 -18.92 20.91 -1.05
C ARG A 214 -19.29 22.30 -0.59
N GLU A 215 -20.06 22.43 0.50
CA GLU A 215 -20.38 23.72 1.14
C GLU A 215 -19.13 24.47 1.61
N LYS A 216 -18.05 23.75 1.90
CA LYS A 216 -16.74 24.32 2.25
C LYS A 216 -15.88 24.67 1.04
N GLY A 217 -16.41 24.54 -0.19
CA GLY A 217 -15.72 24.80 -1.45
C GLY A 217 -14.94 23.61 -2.01
N GLY A 218 -15.08 22.41 -1.41
CA GLY A 218 -14.29 21.24 -1.78
C GLY A 218 -12.89 21.22 -1.15
N ILE A 219 -12.21 20.08 -1.29
CA ILE A 219 -10.89 19.87 -0.71
C ILE A 219 -9.88 20.75 -1.46
N GLY A 220 -9.12 21.57 -0.72
CA GLY A 220 -8.07 22.43 -1.29
C GLY A 220 -6.70 21.76 -1.32
N PHE A 221 -6.42 20.88 -0.36
CA PHE A 221 -5.22 20.05 -0.33
C PHE A 221 -5.58 18.60 -0.04
N PHE A 222 -5.29 17.70 -0.99
CA PHE A 222 -5.48 16.27 -0.83
C PHE A 222 -4.13 15.56 -0.87
N LEU A 223 -3.86 14.73 0.12
CA LEU A 223 -2.72 13.82 0.12
C LEU A 223 -3.24 12.39 0.16
N GLY A 224 -2.75 11.56 -0.76
CA GLY A 224 -3.13 10.15 -0.85
C GLY A 224 -1.94 9.24 -1.12
N GLY A 225 -2.10 7.96 -0.83
CA GLY A 225 -1.22 6.91 -1.36
C GLY A 225 -1.85 6.22 -2.57
N ILE A 226 -1.08 5.37 -3.24
CA ILE A 226 -1.60 4.50 -4.31
C ILE A 226 -1.69 3.03 -3.88
N GLY A 227 -2.87 2.44 -4.08
CA GLY A 227 -3.16 1.03 -3.87
C GLY A 227 -2.45 0.08 -4.85
N PRO A 228 -2.43 -1.23 -4.55
CA PRO A 228 -1.88 -2.24 -5.47
C PRO A 228 -2.67 -2.39 -6.79
N ASP A 229 -3.91 -1.90 -6.84
CA ASP A 229 -4.79 -1.90 -8.02
C ASP A 229 -4.95 -0.50 -8.65
N GLY A 230 -4.21 0.50 -8.16
CA GLY A 230 -4.28 1.89 -8.62
C GLY A 230 -5.33 2.74 -7.90
N HIS A 231 -5.92 2.25 -6.81
CA HIS A 231 -6.87 3.02 -6.01
C HIS A 231 -6.23 4.23 -5.31
N ILE A 232 -7.07 5.24 -5.07
CA ILE A 232 -6.83 6.34 -4.13
C ILE A 232 -8.00 6.36 -3.14
N ALA A 233 -7.72 6.56 -1.84
CA ALA A 233 -8.67 6.20 -0.78
C ALA A 233 -9.10 4.73 -0.91
N PHE A 234 -10.37 4.39 -0.70
CA PHE A 234 -10.92 3.08 -1.08
C PHE A 234 -11.68 3.07 -2.41
N ASN A 235 -11.35 3.98 -3.33
CA ASN A 235 -11.88 3.93 -4.68
C ASN A 235 -11.13 2.87 -5.49
N THR A 236 -11.48 1.60 -5.31
CA THR A 236 -10.86 0.44 -5.98
C THR A 236 -11.07 0.46 -7.48
N ARG A 237 -10.28 -0.36 -8.21
CA ARG A 237 -10.46 -0.58 -9.65
C ARG A 237 -11.94 -0.74 -10.02
N GLY A 238 -12.39 0.03 -11.00
CA GLY A 238 -13.77 0.04 -11.49
C GLY A 238 -14.68 1.05 -10.80
N SER A 239 -14.23 1.74 -9.74
CA SER A 239 -14.99 2.82 -9.10
C SER A 239 -15.34 3.93 -10.10
N ASP A 240 -16.59 4.39 -10.07
CA ASP A 240 -17.06 5.44 -10.96
C ASP A 240 -16.23 6.73 -10.80
N ILE A 241 -15.85 7.34 -11.93
CA ILE A 241 -15.04 8.58 -11.94
C ILE A 241 -15.80 9.80 -11.37
N PHE A 242 -17.12 9.71 -11.26
CA PHE A 242 -18.03 10.68 -10.66
C PHE A 242 -18.52 10.24 -9.27
N SER A 243 -17.93 9.17 -8.71
CA SER A 243 -18.31 8.66 -7.40
C SER A 243 -18.17 9.73 -6.32
N THR A 244 -19.12 9.75 -5.40
CA THR A 244 -19.12 10.57 -4.18
C THR A 244 -18.82 9.72 -2.95
N THR A 245 -18.83 10.36 -1.78
CA THR A 245 -18.76 9.67 -0.49
C THR A 245 -19.80 8.55 -0.41
N ARG A 246 -19.41 7.33 -0.04
CA ARG A 246 -20.30 6.15 -0.02
C ARG A 246 -19.80 5.02 0.88
N LEU A 247 -20.72 4.14 1.29
CA LEU A 247 -20.42 2.82 1.83
C LEU A 247 -20.24 1.80 0.69
N THR A 248 -19.07 1.16 0.61
CA THR A 248 -18.72 0.22 -0.46
C THR A 248 -17.92 -0.98 0.05
N ALA A 249 -17.91 -2.06 -0.75
CA ALA A 249 -17.01 -3.18 -0.56
C ALA A 249 -15.63 -2.88 -1.17
N THR A 250 -14.61 -3.60 -0.72
CA THR A 250 -13.24 -3.59 -1.23
C THR A 250 -12.95 -4.85 -2.05
N ASN A 251 -11.97 -4.81 -2.95
CA ASN A 251 -11.48 -6.00 -3.66
C ASN A 251 -10.46 -6.78 -2.84
N PHE A 252 -10.18 -8.02 -3.26
CA PHE A 252 -9.25 -8.91 -2.55
C PHE A 252 -7.85 -8.30 -2.38
N GLU A 253 -7.31 -7.60 -3.38
CA GLU A 253 -5.98 -7.00 -3.26
C GLU A 253 -5.92 -5.94 -2.15
N THR A 254 -6.97 -5.13 -2.01
CA THR A 254 -7.08 -4.13 -0.95
C THR A 254 -7.28 -4.79 0.42
N GLN A 255 -8.10 -5.84 0.49
CA GLN A 255 -8.30 -6.61 1.72
C GLN A 255 -7.01 -7.30 2.19
N ALA A 256 -6.22 -7.84 1.26
CA ALA A 256 -4.93 -8.47 1.57
C ALA A 256 -3.93 -7.46 2.14
N VAL A 257 -3.92 -6.21 1.64
CA VAL A 257 -3.07 -5.14 2.20
C VAL A 257 -3.59 -4.71 3.58
N ALA A 258 -4.90 -4.50 3.72
CA ALA A 258 -5.53 -4.07 4.97
C ALA A 258 -5.51 -5.14 6.07
N ALA A 259 -5.33 -6.43 5.70
CA ALA A 259 -5.26 -7.54 6.65
C ALA A 259 -4.20 -7.34 7.73
N SER A 260 -3.05 -6.71 7.42
CA SER A 260 -2.04 -6.44 8.44
C SER A 260 -2.51 -5.45 9.50
N ASP A 261 -3.39 -4.53 9.13
CA ASP A 261 -3.84 -3.43 9.98
C ASP A 261 -5.14 -3.80 10.73
N LEU A 262 -5.98 -4.64 10.13
CA LEU A 262 -7.24 -5.10 10.72
C LEU A 262 -7.15 -6.40 11.53
N GLY A 263 -5.97 -7.03 11.60
CA GLY A 263 -5.78 -8.26 12.37
C GLY A 263 -6.15 -9.54 11.62
N GLY A 264 -6.03 -9.53 10.29
CA GLY A 264 -6.13 -10.71 9.44
C GLY A 264 -7.09 -10.54 8.25
N ILE A 265 -6.92 -11.41 7.24
CA ILE A 265 -7.75 -11.41 6.03
C ILE A 265 -9.21 -11.74 6.35
N GLU A 266 -9.47 -12.59 7.35
CA GLU A 266 -10.83 -12.95 7.78
C GLU A 266 -11.60 -11.74 8.33
N VAL A 267 -10.91 -10.80 8.98
CA VAL A 267 -11.51 -9.55 9.44
C VAL A 267 -11.67 -8.58 8.26
N SER A 268 -10.59 -8.36 7.51
CA SER A 268 -10.60 -7.37 6.43
C SER A 268 -11.58 -7.71 5.29
N ALA A 269 -11.77 -8.99 4.97
CA ALA A 269 -12.69 -9.40 3.91
C ALA A 269 -14.18 -9.25 4.30
N ASN A 270 -14.46 -9.17 5.59
CA ASN A 270 -15.82 -9.04 6.12
C ASN A 270 -16.19 -7.58 6.48
N ARG A 271 -15.28 -6.62 6.29
CA ARG A 271 -15.52 -5.20 6.60
C ARG A 271 -15.71 -4.41 5.31
N LEU A 272 -16.79 -3.64 5.28
CA LEU A 272 -16.98 -2.61 4.27
C LEU A 272 -16.17 -1.37 4.63
N VAL A 273 -16.22 -0.35 3.77
CA VAL A 273 -15.57 0.93 3.99
C VAL A 273 -16.51 2.07 3.64
N ILE A 274 -16.51 3.11 4.46
CA ILE A 274 -17.01 4.43 4.07
C ILE A 274 -15.82 5.19 3.52
N THR A 275 -15.93 5.73 2.31
CA THR A 275 -14.83 6.44 1.65
C THR A 275 -15.35 7.62 0.84
N ILE A 276 -14.60 8.72 0.82
CA ILE A 276 -14.84 9.82 -0.13
C ILE A 276 -14.66 9.33 -1.56
N GLY A 277 -15.42 9.91 -2.48
CA GLY A 277 -15.40 9.49 -3.88
C GLY A 277 -14.31 10.16 -4.71
N LEU A 278 -14.12 9.66 -5.94
CA LEU A 278 -13.18 10.26 -6.88
C LEU A 278 -13.59 11.69 -7.27
N GLU A 279 -14.89 11.95 -7.42
CA GLU A 279 -15.40 13.29 -7.68
C GLU A 279 -15.26 14.19 -6.45
N THR A 280 -15.42 13.65 -5.24
CA THR A 280 -15.19 14.40 -4.00
C THR A 280 -13.77 14.95 -3.92
N ILE A 281 -12.78 14.13 -4.32
CA ILE A 281 -11.36 14.51 -4.37
C ILE A 281 -11.12 15.59 -5.43
N THR A 282 -11.77 15.49 -6.59
CA THR A 282 -11.55 16.40 -7.72
C THR A 282 -12.55 17.54 -7.85
N TYR A 283 -13.48 17.68 -6.90
CA TYR A 283 -14.58 18.65 -6.97
C TYR A 283 -14.07 20.10 -7.11
N ASN A 284 -13.02 20.43 -6.37
CA ASN A 284 -12.34 21.71 -6.50
C ASN A 284 -11.25 21.60 -7.60
N PRO A 285 -11.40 22.22 -8.77
CA PRO A 285 -10.45 22.10 -9.88
C PRO A 285 -9.06 22.67 -9.58
N ASP A 286 -8.97 23.57 -8.59
CA ASP A 286 -7.71 24.19 -8.14
C ASP A 286 -7.03 23.42 -7.00
N ALA A 287 -7.63 22.31 -6.53
CA ALA A 287 -7.10 21.49 -5.45
C ALA A 287 -5.66 21.02 -5.72
N THR A 288 -4.78 21.21 -4.74
CA THR A 288 -3.47 20.57 -4.73
C THR A 288 -3.63 19.12 -4.28
N ALA A 289 -3.70 18.19 -5.23
CA ALA A 289 -3.79 16.77 -4.97
C ALA A 289 -2.46 16.07 -5.24
N ILE A 290 -1.89 15.45 -4.21
CA ILE A 290 -0.59 14.78 -4.25
C ILE A 290 -0.79 13.31 -3.94
N ILE A 291 -0.35 12.43 -4.85
CA ILE A 291 -0.27 10.99 -4.59
C ILE A 291 1.17 10.58 -4.35
N ILE A 292 1.44 9.94 -3.21
CA ILE A 292 2.76 9.42 -2.88
C ILE A 292 2.88 7.92 -3.19
N ALA A 293 3.97 7.52 -3.82
CA ALA A 293 4.23 6.12 -4.15
C ALA A 293 5.71 5.75 -3.97
N ALA A 294 5.96 4.60 -3.33
CA ALA A 294 7.30 4.19 -3.00
C ALA A 294 7.52 2.69 -3.20
N GLY A 295 8.73 2.35 -3.66
CA GLY A 295 9.14 0.98 -3.95
C GLY A 295 8.72 0.47 -5.33
N GLU A 296 9.50 -0.46 -5.86
CA GLU A 296 9.31 -1.06 -7.18
C GLU A 296 7.98 -1.84 -7.31
N ALA A 297 7.48 -2.39 -6.20
CA ALA A 297 6.18 -3.07 -6.16
C ALA A 297 5.02 -2.18 -6.64
N LYS A 298 5.16 -0.85 -6.58
CA LYS A 298 4.15 0.11 -7.05
C LYS A 298 4.37 0.57 -8.49
N ALA A 299 5.50 0.22 -9.13
CA ALA A 299 5.92 0.81 -10.38
C ALA A 299 4.94 0.59 -11.54
N GLN A 300 4.31 -0.59 -11.60
CA GLN A 300 3.31 -0.85 -12.64
C GLN A 300 2.08 0.04 -12.47
N MET A 301 1.56 0.18 -11.24
CA MET A 301 0.39 1.03 -11.00
C MET A 301 0.71 2.50 -11.19
N VAL A 302 1.88 2.96 -10.75
CA VAL A 302 2.34 4.34 -11.01
C VAL A 302 2.40 4.62 -12.51
N LYS A 303 2.98 3.70 -13.31
CA LYS A 303 2.98 3.82 -14.77
C LYS A 303 1.57 3.98 -15.33
N GLN A 304 0.68 3.06 -14.99
CA GLN A 304 -0.70 3.07 -15.49
C GLN A 304 -1.45 4.34 -15.08
N SER A 305 -1.28 4.81 -13.84
CA SER A 305 -1.93 6.02 -13.34
C SER A 305 -1.42 7.31 -13.98
N LEU A 306 -0.14 7.38 -14.29
CA LEU A 306 0.50 8.58 -14.85
C LEU A 306 0.36 8.68 -16.38
N GLU A 307 0.35 7.56 -17.10
CA GLU A 307 0.45 7.54 -18.57
C GLU A 307 -0.84 7.17 -19.30
N SER A 308 -1.78 6.47 -18.64
CA SER A 308 -3.05 6.07 -19.27
C SER A 308 -4.02 7.25 -19.41
N ASP A 309 -4.92 7.18 -20.38
CA ASP A 309 -6.09 8.06 -20.42
C ASP A 309 -6.92 7.91 -19.13
N MET A 310 -7.73 8.93 -18.81
CA MET A 310 -8.60 8.89 -17.64
C MET A 310 -9.61 7.74 -17.74
N VAL A 311 -9.44 6.71 -16.90
CA VAL A 311 -10.24 5.47 -16.91
C VAL A 311 -10.44 4.94 -15.50
N ASN A 312 -11.63 4.40 -15.21
CA ASN A 312 -11.96 3.84 -13.89
C ASN A 312 -11.18 2.56 -13.53
N ILE A 313 -10.55 1.89 -14.49
CA ILE A 313 -9.66 0.76 -14.23
C ILE A 313 -8.42 1.21 -13.42
N PHE A 314 -8.01 2.47 -13.58
CA PHE A 314 -6.93 3.10 -12.82
C PHE A 314 -7.46 4.37 -12.14
N PRO A 315 -8.12 4.26 -10.99
CA PRO A 315 -8.81 5.36 -10.31
C PRO A 315 -7.97 6.63 -10.14
N ALA A 316 -6.68 6.50 -9.85
CA ALA A 316 -5.78 7.65 -9.70
C ALA A 316 -5.62 8.51 -10.98
N THR A 317 -6.02 8.02 -12.16
CA THR A 317 -6.04 8.82 -13.39
C THR A 317 -7.00 10.01 -13.31
N VAL A 318 -7.96 10.02 -12.37
CA VAL A 318 -8.87 11.15 -12.15
C VAL A 318 -8.14 12.45 -11.81
N LEU A 319 -6.90 12.38 -11.29
CA LEU A 319 -6.08 13.56 -11.02
C LEU A 319 -5.78 14.39 -12.29
N GLN A 320 -5.97 13.83 -13.50
CA GLN A 320 -5.92 14.59 -14.76
C GLN A 320 -6.97 15.72 -14.82
N LYS A 321 -8.05 15.66 -14.01
CA LYS A 321 -9.03 16.75 -13.86
C LYS A 321 -8.45 17.98 -13.14
N LEU A 322 -7.40 17.80 -12.35
CA LEU A 322 -6.87 18.83 -11.46
C LEU A 322 -5.65 19.51 -12.07
N LYS A 323 -5.68 20.84 -12.16
CA LYS A 323 -4.53 21.64 -12.58
C LYS A 323 -3.31 21.37 -11.69
N ASN A 324 -3.58 21.13 -10.41
CA ASN A 324 -2.57 20.94 -9.38
C ASN A 324 -2.43 19.46 -8.93
N GLY A 325 -2.93 18.50 -9.72
CA GLY A 325 -2.77 17.07 -9.47
C GLY A 325 -1.38 16.56 -9.86
N ARG A 326 -0.69 15.85 -8.95
CA ARG A 326 0.68 15.36 -9.18
C ARG A 326 1.04 14.15 -8.34
N PHE A 327 2.10 13.45 -8.74
CA PHE A 327 2.65 12.33 -7.98
C PHE A 327 4.04 12.65 -7.43
N TYR A 328 4.30 12.28 -6.18
CA TYR A 328 5.68 12.21 -5.67
C TYR A 328 6.06 10.75 -5.52
N ILE A 329 7.15 10.36 -6.18
CA ILE A 329 7.51 8.95 -6.30
C ILE A 329 8.97 8.70 -5.98
N THR A 330 9.27 7.55 -5.40
CA THR A 330 10.67 7.08 -5.34
C THR A 330 11.16 6.65 -6.73
N LYS A 331 12.48 6.65 -6.95
CA LYS A 331 13.10 6.08 -8.17
C LYS A 331 12.58 4.68 -8.50
N GLY A 332 12.45 3.80 -7.49
CA GLY A 332 11.90 2.45 -7.68
C GLY A 332 10.44 2.45 -8.16
N ALA A 333 9.60 3.35 -7.64
CA ALA A 333 8.21 3.48 -8.08
C ALA A 333 8.08 4.10 -9.49
N GLY A 334 9.08 4.86 -9.96
CA GLY A 334 9.12 5.43 -11.31
C GLY A 334 9.82 4.58 -12.37
N ILE A 335 10.42 3.44 -12.00
CA ILE A 335 11.35 2.69 -12.87
C ILE A 335 10.73 2.13 -14.17
N ARG A 336 9.39 2.07 -14.23
CA ARG A 336 8.64 1.57 -15.38
C ARG A 336 8.01 2.65 -16.25
N LEU A 337 8.16 3.92 -15.88
CA LEU A 337 7.68 5.05 -16.71
C LEU A 337 8.46 5.11 -18.02
N GLU A 338 7.79 5.45 -19.12
CA GLU A 338 8.37 5.45 -20.45
C GLU A 338 9.54 6.42 -20.55
N ASP A 339 9.39 7.64 -20.05
CA ASP A 339 10.46 8.63 -19.97
C ASP A 339 11.63 8.20 -19.06
N SER A 340 11.36 7.45 -17.99
CA SER A 340 12.38 6.90 -17.09
C SER A 340 13.20 5.82 -17.79
N VAL A 341 12.54 4.91 -18.49
CA VAL A 341 13.18 3.86 -19.29
C VAL A 341 13.97 4.48 -20.45
N ASP A 342 13.41 5.47 -21.14
CA ASP A 342 14.11 6.17 -22.21
C ASP A 342 15.36 6.89 -21.72
N ARG A 343 15.26 7.56 -20.58
CA ARG A 343 16.40 8.25 -19.94
C ARG A 343 17.49 7.27 -19.59
N PHE A 344 17.15 6.11 -19.01
CA PHE A 344 18.10 5.04 -18.71
C PHE A 344 18.94 4.64 -19.93
N TYR A 345 18.33 4.51 -21.12
CA TYR A 345 19.06 4.17 -22.34
C TYR A 345 19.82 5.35 -22.97
N ARG A 346 19.35 6.58 -22.81
CA ARG A 346 19.91 7.77 -23.49
C ARG A 346 20.99 8.51 -22.70
N THR A 347 21.05 8.36 -21.37
CA THR A 347 21.99 9.09 -20.52
C THR A 347 23.01 8.17 -19.86
N GLY A 348 24.18 8.73 -19.52
CA GLY A 348 25.30 7.99 -18.93
C GLY A 348 25.96 7.00 -19.88
N ASP A 349 27.01 6.35 -19.42
CA ASP A 349 27.79 5.41 -20.23
C ASP A 349 26.95 4.21 -20.68
N TRP A 350 27.27 3.67 -21.86
CA TRP A 350 26.65 2.45 -22.35
C TRP A 350 27.30 1.24 -21.70
N THR A 351 26.60 0.60 -20.75
CA THR A 351 27.07 -0.60 -20.06
C THR A 351 26.54 -1.87 -20.72
N HIS A 352 27.18 -3.01 -20.45
CA HIS A 352 26.68 -4.31 -20.91
C HIS A 352 25.27 -4.62 -20.36
N ASP A 353 24.96 -4.18 -19.14
CA ASP A 353 23.61 -4.32 -18.56
C ASP A 353 22.54 -3.61 -19.40
N LYS A 354 22.85 -2.45 -20.02
CA LYS A 354 21.93 -1.79 -20.95
C LYS A 354 21.71 -2.64 -22.19
N THR A 355 22.77 -3.23 -22.74
CA THR A 355 22.67 -4.15 -23.90
C THR A 355 21.77 -5.33 -23.56
N GLU A 356 22.04 -6.02 -22.46
CA GLU A 356 21.24 -7.18 -22.05
C GLU A 356 19.78 -6.82 -21.84
N ARG A 357 19.51 -5.76 -21.07
CA ARG A 357 18.16 -5.33 -20.77
C ARG A 357 17.40 -5.00 -22.05
N SER A 358 18.02 -4.27 -22.97
CA SER A 358 17.40 -3.89 -24.24
C SER A 358 17.09 -5.11 -25.13
N VAL A 359 18.02 -6.06 -25.23
CA VAL A 359 17.80 -7.31 -26.00
C VAL A 359 16.70 -8.16 -25.37
N ILE A 360 16.69 -8.35 -24.05
CA ILE A 360 15.67 -9.13 -23.36
C ILE A 360 14.28 -8.49 -23.49
N GLU A 361 14.20 -7.16 -23.35
CA GLU A 361 12.96 -6.41 -23.55
C GLU A 361 12.47 -6.53 -25.01
N LEU A 362 13.37 -6.47 -25.99
CA LEU A 362 13.05 -6.67 -27.40
C LEU A 362 12.53 -8.08 -27.69
N CYS A 363 13.19 -9.12 -27.18
CA CYS A 363 12.74 -10.51 -27.27
C CYS A 363 11.31 -10.67 -26.75
N LYS A 364 11.02 -10.12 -25.57
CA LYS A 364 9.67 -10.15 -24.97
C LYS A 364 8.64 -9.41 -25.81
N LYS A 365 9.02 -8.26 -26.38
CA LYS A 365 8.13 -7.42 -27.20
C LYS A 365 7.76 -8.08 -28.53
N LEU A 366 8.70 -8.79 -29.14
CA LEU A 366 8.50 -9.48 -30.42
C LEU A 366 8.04 -10.93 -30.28
N ASP A 367 7.98 -11.44 -29.05
CA ASP A 367 7.74 -12.86 -28.74
C ASP A 367 8.71 -13.77 -29.52
N LYS A 368 10.01 -13.45 -29.44
CA LYS A 368 11.10 -14.16 -30.12
C LYS A 368 12.16 -14.63 -29.14
N TYR A 369 12.76 -15.79 -29.40
CA TYR A 369 14.02 -16.18 -28.74
C TYR A 369 15.17 -15.30 -29.25
N GLY A 370 16.20 -15.10 -28.40
CA GLY A 370 17.33 -14.23 -28.74
C GLY A 370 18.01 -14.60 -30.05
N HIS A 371 18.23 -15.89 -30.31
CA HIS A 371 18.84 -16.39 -31.56
C HIS A 371 17.93 -16.28 -32.80
N HIS A 372 16.68 -15.84 -32.64
CA HIS A 372 15.75 -15.54 -33.74
C HIS A 372 15.62 -14.03 -34.02
N LEU A 373 16.33 -13.16 -33.29
CA LEU A 373 16.36 -11.74 -33.58
C LEU A 373 17.20 -11.46 -34.84
N ILE A 374 16.65 -10.67 -35.76
CA ILE A 374 17.35 -10.23 -36.98
C ILE A 374 17.80 -8.77 -36.84
N PRO A 375 18.78 -8.30 -37.65
CA PRO A 375 19.27 -6.91 -37.57
C PRO A 375 18.16 -5.85 -37.65
N ASP A 376 17.12 -6.09 -38.46
CA ASP A 376 16.02 -5.15 -38.61
C ASP A 376 15.13 -5.08 -37.37
N ASP A 377 15.02 -6.14 -36.57
CA ASP A 377 14.31 -6.11 -35.27
C ASP A 377 14.99 -5.09 -34.34
N MET A 378 16.32 -5.10 -34.28
CA MET A 378 17.10 -4.20 -33.43
C MET A 378 17.07 -2.75 -33.93
N LYS A 379 17.20 -2.54 -35.25
CA LYS A 379 17.16 -1.20 -35.86
C LYS A 379 15.81 -0.50 -35.69
N ASN A 380 14.72 -1.26 -35.76
CA ASN A 380 13.36 -0.74 -35.67
C ASN A 380 12.91 -0.50 -34.22
N ASP A 381 13.61 -1.08 -33.24
CA ASP A 381 13.30 -0.83 -31.83
C ASP A 381 13.91 0.49 -31.31
N ARG A 382 13.16 1.16 -30.44
CA ARG A 382 13.53 2.47 -29.90
C ARG A 382 14.82 2.45 -29.08
N HIS A 383 15.04 1.37 -28.33
CA HIS A 383 16.16 1.22 -27.40
C HIS A 383 17.27 0.35 -28.00
N ALA A 384 16.93 -0.75 -28.66
CA ALA A 384 17.94 -1.66 -29.20
C ALA A 384 18.80 -1.01 -30.30
N ARG A 385 18.26 -0.05 -31.05
CA ARG A 385 19.02 0.72 -32.03
C ARG A 385 20.15 1.58 -31.42
N LEU A 386 20.10 1.83 -30.11
CA LEU A 386 21.12 2.61 -29.40
C LEU A 386 22.31 1.74 -28.94
N ILE A 387 22.21 0.41 -29.06
CA ILE A 387 23.28 -0.51 -28.70
C ILE A 387 24.52 -0.20 -29.58
N PRO A 388 25.72 -0.02 -28.99
CA PRO A 388 26.97 0.01 -29.73
C PRO A 388 27.12 -1.27 -30.56
N ASP A 389 27.47 -1.15 -31.84
CA ASP A 389 27.49 -2.27 -32.79
C ASP A 389 26.11 -2.90 -33.09
N ALA A 390 24.97 -2.20 -32.89
CA ALA A 390 23.64 -2.72 -33.24
C ALA A 390 23.50 -3.22 -34.69
N GLY A 391 24.39 -2.78 -35.60
CA GLY A 391 24.46 -3.27 -36.98
C GLY A 391 25.00 -4.71 -37.12
N ASN A 392 25.68 -5.24 -36.10
CA ASN A 392 26.14 -6.63 -36.01
C ASN A 392 25.36 -7.36 -34.92
N SER A 393 24.10 -7.72 -35.23
CA SER A 393 23.20 -8.36 -34.28
C SER A 393 23.77 -9.68 -33.74
N GLU A 394 24.46 -10.46 -34.57
CA GLU A 394 25.09 -11.73 -34.17
C GLU A 394 26.07 -11.54 -32.99
N LYS A 395 27.03 -10.61 -33.11
CA LYS A 395 27.99 -10.32 -32.04
C LYS A 395 27.31 -9.85 -30.75
N VAL A 396 26.28 -9.01 -30.86
CA VAL A 396 25.53 -8.51 -29.70
C VAL A 396 24.78 -9.66 -29.01
N LEU A 397 24.07 -10.47 -29.77
CA LEU A 397 23.29 -11.60 -29.27
C LEU A 397 24.18 -12.68 -28.64
N ASP A 398 25.35 -12.95 -29.22
CA ASP A 398 26.34 -13.86 -28.64
C ASP A 398 26.87 -13.35 -27.30
N SER A 399 27.15 -12.05 -27.19
CA SER A 399 27.59 -11.42 -25.94
C SER A 399 26.53 -11.52 -24.85
N VAL A 400 25.28 -11.20 -25.17
CA VAL A 400 24.15 -11.32 -24.23
C VAL A 400 23.92 -12.77 -23.84
N THR A 401 23.91 -13.70 -24.80
CA THR A 401 23.70 -15.13 -24.54
C THR A 401 24.78 -15.68 -23.62
N ARG A 402 26.06 -15.39 -23.90
CA ARG A 402 27.18 -15.81 -23.06
C ARG A 402 27.03 -15.29 -21.63
N SER A 403 26.73 -14.01 -21.46
CA SER A 403 26.56 -13.41 -20.13
C SER A 403 25.38 -14.02 -19.35
N ILE A 404 24.26 -14.31 -20.02
CA ILE A 404 23.12 -14.99 -19.37
C ILE A 404 23.50 -16.42 -18.95
N ILE A 405 24.22 -17.17 -19.79
CA ILE A 405 24.71 -18.50 -19.44
C ILE A 405 25.67 -18.41 -18.25
N GLU A 406 26.64 -17.50 -18.26
CA GLU A 406 27.57 -17.30 -17.14
C GLU A 406 26.85 -16.96 -15.83
N LYS A 407 25.78 -16.14 -15.88
CA LYS A 407 24.93 -15.84 -14.73
C LYS A 407 24.18 -17.08 -14.22
N MET A 408 23.65 -17.91 -15.12
CA MET A 408 22.99 -19.17 -14.75
C MET A 408 23.99 -20.15 -14.13
N GLU A 409 25.14 -20.35 -14.76
CA GLU A 409 26.21 -21.22 -14.26
C GLU A 409 26.70 -20.75 -12.89
N LYS A 410 26.88 -19.44 -12.70
CA LYS A 410 27.22 -18.86 -11.39
C LYS A 410 26.15 -19.15 -10.35
N GLY A 411 24.87 -18.94 -10.68
CA GLY A 411 23.75 -19.21 -9.77
C GLY A 411 23.57 -20.68 -9.42
N MET A 412 24.07 -21.60 -10.24
CA MET A 412 24.05 -23.05 -9.99
C MET A 412 25.23 -23.54 -9.15
N ARG A 413 26.24 -22.70 -8.88
CA ARG A 413 27.36 -23.07 -8.01
C ARG A 413 26.87 -23.17 -6.57
N LYS A 414 27.40 -24.15 -5.85
CA LYS A 414 27.19 -24.25 -4.41
C LYS A 414 28.15 -23.30 -3.73
N GLU A 415 27.63 -22.54 -2.78
CA GLU A 415 28.47 -21.72 -1.90
C GLU A 415 29.06 -22.65 -0.82
N GLU A 416 30.34 -22.49 -0.50
CA GLU A 416 31.06 -23.32 0.47
C GLU A 416 31.95 -22.45 1.37
N ASN A 417 32.06 -22.80 2.65
CA ASN A 417 32.82 -22.04 3.66
C ASN A 417 32.30 -20.62 3.89
N GLU A 418 30.99 -20.42 3.71
CA GLU A 418 30.32 -19.13 3.88
C GLU A 418 29.56 -19.05 5.21
N VAL A 419 29.42 -17.83 5.74
CA VAL A 419 28.62 -17.53 6.93
C VAL A 419 27.40 -16.73 6.53
N PHE A 420 26.21 -17.33 6.66
CA PHE A 420 24.94 -16.70 6.32
C PHE A 420 24.26 -16.15 7.57
N LEU A 421 24.01 -14.84 7.59
CA LEU A 421 23.14 -14.21 8.59
C LEU A 421 21.76 -13.98 7.99
N HIS A 422 20.77 -14.74 8.48
CA HIS A 422 19.38 -14.53 8.16
C HIS A 422 18.74 -13.60 9.19
N THR A 423 18.17 -12.49 8.72
CA THR A 423 17.31 -11.62 9.52
C THR A 423 15.88 -11.72 9.02
N GLY A 424 14.94 -11.82 9.94
CA GLY A 424 13.52 -11.93 9.60
C GLY A 424 12.65 -11.42 10.74
N PRO A 425 11.46 -10.89 10.44
CA PRO A 425 10.51 -10.59 11.50
C PRO A 425 10.07 -11.91 12.16
N HIS A 426 9.68 -12.93 11.40
CA HIS A 426 9.28 -14.24 11.92
C HIS A 426 10.18 -15.36 11.37
N HIS A 427 10.26 -16.50 12.08
CA HIS A 427 11.10 -17.63 11.68
C HIS A 427 10.57 -18.33 10.40
N ASP A 428 9.26 -18.35 10.23
CA ASP A 428 8.61 -18.93 9.04
C ASP A 428 8.91 -18.15 7.76
N ASP A 429 9.17 -16.85 7.82
CA ASP A 429 9.46 -16.04 6.62
C ASP A 429 10.71 -16.54 5.90
N ILE A 430 11.71 -16.96 6.67
CA ILE A 430 12.97 -17.49 6.13
C ILE A 430 12.77 -18.95 5.71
N MET A 431 12.22 -19.78 6.62
CA MET A 431 12.11 -21.23 6.42
C MET A 431 11.10 -21.63 5.35
N LEU A 432 9.98 -20.91 5.21
CA LEU A 432 8.95 -21.17 4.21
C LEU A 432 9.10 -20.27 2.98
N GLY A 433 9.61 -19.07 3.14
CA GLY A 433 9.73 -18.10 2.05
C GLY A 433 10.94 -18.35 1.17
N ILE A 434 12.14 -18.30 1.75
CA ILE A 434 13.39 -18.25 0.96
C ILE A 434 14.08 -19.61 0.91
N LEU A 435 14.19 -20.28 2.06
CA LEU A 435 14.99 -21.50 2.21
C LEU A 435 14.62 -22.60 1.21
N PRO A 436 13.35 -22.88 0.87
CA PRO A 436 13.00 -23.93 -0.09
C PRO A 436 13.60 -23.71 -1.49
N TYR A 437 13.83 -22.46 -1.88
CA TYR A 437 14.37 -22.11 -3.21
C TYR A 437 15.91 -22.18 -3.26
N ILE A 438 16.57 -21.91 -2.14
CA ILE A 438 18.04 -21.77 -2.11
C ILE A 438 18.74 -22.89 -1.32
N ALA A 439 18.01 -23.71 -0.57
CA ALA A 439 18.59 -24.74 0.30
C ALA A 439 19.56 -25.67 -0.44
N ASN A 440 19.25 -26.08 -1.68
CA ASN A 440 20.16 -26.96 -2.44
C ASN A 440 21.50 -26.30 -2.80
N HIS A 441 21.56 -24.98 -2.88
CA HIS A 441 22.76 -24.21 -3.23
C HIS A 441 23.61 -23.88 -2.00
N ILE A 442 22.98 -23.68 -0.83
CA ILE A 442 23.67 -23.21 0.37
C ILE A 442 23.82 -24.29 1.46
N ARG A 443 23.09 -25.41 1.39
CA ARG A 443 23.15 -26.49 2.40
C ARG A 443 24.37 -27.39 2.19
N VAL A 444 25.55 -26.78 2.23
CA VAL A 444 26.84 -27.46 2.27
C VAL A 444 27.33 -27.48 3.71
N HIS A 445 27.91 -28.61 4.13
CA HIS A 445 28.37 -28.83 5.50
C HIS A 445 29.44 -27.83 5.99
N SER A 446 30.15 -27.17 5.07
CA SER A 446 31.14 -26.14 5.37
C SER A 446 30.53 -24.77 5.64
N ASN A 447 29.25 -24.57 5.40
CA ASN A 447 28.58 -23.29 5.63
C ASN A 447 27.99 -23.19 7.04
N GLU A 448 28.04 -22.00 7.60
CA GLU A 448 27.46 -21.66 8.90
C GLU A 448 26.22 -20.76 8.73
N PHE A 449 25.18 -21.01 9.53
CA PHE A 449 23.91 -20.29 9.44
C PHE A 449 23.54 -19.70 10.79
N HIS A 450 23.41 -18.37 10.85
CA HIS A 450 22.89 -17.65 12.00
C HIS A 450 21.51 -17.08 11.68
N PHE A 451 20.55 -17.28 12.58
CA PHE A 451 19.19 -16.78 12.45
C PHE A 451 18.93 -15.75 13.55
N ALA A 452 18.66 -14.51 13.15
CA ALA A 452 18.30 -13.41 14.03
C ALA A 452 16.85 -12.98 13.74
N VAL A 453 15.92 -13.52 14.53
CA VAL A 453 14.48 -13.27 14.38
C VAL A 453 14.03 -12.23 15.40
N LEU A 454 13.44 -11.14 14.93
CA LEU A 454 13.23 -9.91 15.72
C LEU A 454 11.79 -9.74 16.26
N THR A 455 10.83 -10.59 15.86
CA THR A 455 9.47 -10.52 16.40
C THR A 455 9.01 -11.82 17.03
N SER A 456 8.40 -11.69 18.21
CA SER A 456 7.63 -12.74 18.87
C SER A 456 6.19 -12.67 18.35
N GLY A 457 5.65 -13.78 17.87
CA GLY A 457 4.26 -13.88 17.38
C GLY A 457 3.16 -13.68 18.44
N PHE A 458 3.49 -13.16 19.63
CA PHE A 458 2.54 -13.04 20.74
C PHE A 458 1.36 -12.10 20.43
N THR A 459 1.53 -11.11 19.55
CA THR A 459 0.47 -10.16 19.17
C THR A 459 -0.46 -10.70 18.07
N ALA A 460 -0.18 -11.87 17.48
CA ALA A 460 -0.98 -12.44 16.40
C ALA A 460 -2.21 -13.24 16.88
N VAL A 461 -2.30 -13.53 18.18
CA VAL A 461 -3.37 -14.33 18.76
C VAL A 461 -4.36 -13.43 19.49
N THR A 462 -5.61 -13.37 19.00
CA THR A 462 -6.65 -12.54 19.61
C THR A 462 -7.22 -13.20 20.88
N ASN A 463 -7.71 -12.41 21.83
CA ASN A 463 -8.41 -12.93 23.01
C ASN A 463 -9.61 -13.81 22.62
N GLY A 464 -10.33 -13.43 21.55
CA GLY A 464 -11.44 -14.22 21.00
C GLY A 464 -10.98 -15.60 20.55
N PHE A 465 -9.93 -15.69 19.75
CA PHE A 465 -9.35 -16.96 19.32
C PHE A 465 -8.96 -17.86 20.51
N VAL A 466 -8.31 -17.30 21.54
CA VAL A 466 -7.94 -18.05 22.75
C VAL A 466 -9.17 -18.55 23.49
N THR A 467 -10.19 -17.70 23.61
CA THR A 467 -11.44 -18.03 24.32
C THR A 467 -12.18 -19.17 23.60
N ASP A 468 -12.34 -19.07 22.28
CA ASP A 468 -12.94 -20.12 21.46
C ASP A 468 -12.15 -21.42 21.57
N LEU A 469 -10.82 -21.34 21.52
CA LEU A 469 -9.96 -22.51 21.65
C LEU A 469 -10.06 -23.17 23.03
N LEU A 470 -10.18 -22.39 24.11
CA LEU A 470 -10.39 -22.91 25.47
C LEU A 470 -11.75 -23.61 25.60
N VAL A 471 -12.82 -22.99 25.09
CA VAL A 471 -14.18 -23.56 25.09
C VAL A 471 -14.20 -24.89 24.35
N GLU A 472 -13.59 -24.93 23.18
CA GLU A 472 -13.52 -26.14 22.37
C GLU A 472 -12.60 -27.21 22.98
N THR A 473 -11.48 -26.80 23.58
CA THR A 473 -10.58 -27.72 24.28
C THR A 473 -11.31 -28.38 25.46
N LYS A 474 -12.08 -27.61 26.22
CA LYS A 474 -12.94 -28.14 27.29
C LYS A 474 -13.94 -29.16 26.72
N LYS A 475 -14.63 -28.82 25.63
CA LYS A 475 -15.58 -29.72 24.96
C LYS A 475 -14.91 -31.05 24.56
N PHE A 476 -13.73 -31.00 23.92
CA PHE A 476 -13.00 -32.20 23.53
C PHE A 476 -12.50 -33.03 24.71
N LEU A 477 -12.16 -32.39 25.84
CA LEU A 477 -11.83 -33.09 27.09
C LEU A 477 -13.06 -33.79 27.67
N ASP A 478 -14.20 -33.10 27.75
CA ASP A 478 -15.45 -33.65 28.28
C ASP A 478 -15.95 -34.84 27.43
N GLU A 479 -15.74 -34.79 26.11
CA GLU A 479 -16.06 -35.87 25.18
C GLU A 479 -15.00 -37.00 25.16
N GLY A 480 -13.92 -36.91 25.95
CA GLY A 480 -12.85 -37.91 26.02
C GLY A 480 -11.98 -38.00 24.76
N GLN A 481 -12.02 -36.99 23.90
CA GLN A 481 -11.32 -36.98 22.61
C GLN A 481 -9.86 -36.52 22.69
N ILE A 482 -9.42 -35.96 23.83
CA ILE A 482 -8.02 -35.63 24.11
C ILE A 482 -7.41 -36.73 24.98
N GLN A 483 -7.18 -37.91 24.43
CA GLN A 483 -6.75 -39.08 25.19
C GLN A 483 -5.35 -38.95 25.82
N MET A 484 -4.55 -37.99 25.36
CA MET A 484 -3.19 -37.81 25.86
C MET A 484 -3.10 -37.42 27.34
N VAL A 485 -4.15 -36.82 27.90
CA VAL A 485 -4.19 -36.51 29.34
C VAL A 485 -4.30 -37.75 30.23
N ASN A 486 -4.65 -38.91 29.66
CA ASN A 486 -4.82 -40.15 30.39
C ASN A 486 -3.52 -40.98 30.47
N TYR A 487 -2.43 -40.54 29.82
CA TYR A 487 -1.15 -41.25 29.96
C TYR A 487 -0.54 -40.95 31.34
N PRO A 488 -0.05 -41.98 32.06
CA PRO A 488 0.48 -41.81 33.42
C PRO A 488 1.60 -40.77 33.54
N ASP A 489 2.42 -40.63 32.49
CA ASP A 489 3.58 -39.75 32.44
C ASP A 489 3.28 -38.39 31.80
N PHE A 490 2.03 -38.13 31.40
CA PHE A 490 1.69 -36.95 30.58
C PHE A 490 2.11 -35.65 31.27
N TYR A 491 1.72 -35.44 32.52
CA TYR A 491 1.97 -34.19 33.25
C TYR A 491 3.39 -34.06 33.83
N GLU A 492 4.26 -35.06 33.62
CA GLU A 492 5.65 -35.03 34.07
C GLU A 492 6.62 -34.75 32.92
N VAL A 493 6.65 -35.66 31.95
CA VAL A 493 7.56 -35.59 30.79
C VAL A 493 6.83 -35.86 29.46
N GLY A 494 5.74 -36.64 29.50
CA GLY A 494 5.01 -37.07 28.33
C GLY A 494 4.51 -35.90 27.49
N TYR A 495 4.05 -34.81 28.10
CA TYR A 495 3.61 -33.61 27.37
C TYR A 495 4.71 -33.06 26.45
N LYS A 496 5.97 -33.00 26.92
CA LYS A 496 7.11 -32.51 26.11
C LYS A 496 7.37 -33.40 24.88
N LEU A 497 7.09 -34.70 25.00
CA LEU A 497 7.31 -35.70 23.96
C LEU A 497 6.15 -35.78 22.94
N LYS A 498 5.05 -35.04 23.11
CA LYS A 498 3.88 -35.05 22.21
C LYS A 498 3.81 -33.87 21.24
N SER A 499 4.83 -33.01 21.19
CA SER A 499 4.88 -31.86 20.29
C SER A 499 4.69 -32.25 18.82
N ASP A 500 5.41 -33.28 18.35
CA ASP A 500 5.27 -33.78 16.98
C ASP A 500 3.85 -34.29 16.71
N LYS A 501 3.24 -34.98 17.67
CA LYS A 501 1.88 -35.54 17.51
C LYS A 501 0.86 -34.43 17.28
N ASP A 502 0.89 -33.34 18.05
CA ASP A 502 -0.06 -32.23 17.85
C ASP A 502 0.18 -31.50 16.52
N VAL A 503 1.44 -31.31 16.12
CA VAL A 503 1.82 -30.64 14.86
C VAL A 503 1.36 -31.48 13.67
N TYR A 504 1.72 -32.76 13.63
CA TYR A 504 1.34 -33.65 12.53
C TYR A 504 -0.17 -33.90 12.49
N HIS A 505 -0.85 -34.03 13.63
CA HIS A 505 -2.31 -34.11 13.67
C HIS A 505 -2.91 -32.88 12.99
N TYR A 506 -2.50 -31.67 13.40
CA TYR A 506 -2.99 -30.44 12.79
C TYR A 506 -2.73 -30.40 11.27
N LEU A 507 -1.47 -30.55 10.85
CA LEU A 507 -1.06 -30.39 9.45
C LEU A 507 -1.69 -31.45 8.53
N ASN A 508 -1.71 -32.72 8.95
CA ASN A 508 -2.32 -33.78 8.15
C ASN A 508 -3.82 -33.55 7.96
N LYS A 509 -4.50 -32.98 8.97
CA LYS A 509 -5.94 -32.71 8.91
C LYS A 509 -6.30 -31.42 8.19
N VAL A 510 -5.39 -30.45 8.17
CA VAL A 510 -5.45 -29.33 7.19
C VAL A 510 -5.40 -29.90 5.77
N ALA A 511 -4.41 -30.75 5.46
CA ALA A 511 -4.25 -31.33 4.13
C ALA A 511 -5.45 -32.20 3.71
N ALA A 512 -6.09 -32.89 4.66
CA ALA A 512 -7.27 -33.71 4.41
C ALA A 512 -8.60 -32.92 4.34
N GLY A 513 -8.61 -31.61 4.64
CA GLY A 513 -9.84 -30.81 4.69
C GLY A 513 -10.77 -31.16 5.86
N GLU A 514 -10.28 -31.87 6.88
CA GLU A 514 -11.07 -32.31 8.04
C GLU A 514 -11.08 -31.24 9.15
N HIS A 515 -11.98 -30.27 9.05
CA HIS A 515 -12.04 -29.13 9.98
C HIS A 515 -12.16 -29.53 11.47
N HIS A 516 -12.97 -30.54 11.77
CA HIS A 516 -13.15 -31.04 13.14
C HIS A 516 -11.83 -31.57 13.73
N GLU A 517 -11.16 -32.45 13.00
CA GLU A 517 -9.91 -33.07 13.44
C GLU A 517 -8.75 -32.09 13.43
N ARG A 518 -8.73 -31.13 12.49
CA ARG A 518 -7.80 -30.01 12.50
C ARG A 518 -7.91 -29.26 13.82
N ARG A 519 -9.15 -28.94 14.23
CA ARG A 519 -9.40 -28.16 15.44
C ARG A 519 -9.03 -28.93 16.70
N ARG A 520 -9.35 -30.23 16.76
CA ARG A 520 -8.87 -31.14 17.81
C ARG A 520 -7.35 -31.17 17.93
N GLY A 521 -6.63 -31.15 16.80
CA GLY A 521 -5.17 -31.04 16.77
C GLY A 521 -4.64 -29.77 17.44
N VAL A 522 -5.30 -28.62 17.25
CA VAL A 522 -4.94 -27.37 17.96
C VAL A 522 -5.21 -27.49 19.46
N CYS A 523 -6.32 -28.09 19.85
CA CYS A 523 -6.67 -28.31 21.26
C CYS A 523 -5.65 -29.23 21.97
N HIS A 524 -5.11 -30.25 21.30
CA HIS A 524 -4.00 -31.06 21.83
C HIS A 524 -2.78 -30.20 22.16
N ARG A 525 -2.44 -29.25 21.29
CA ARG A 525 -1.35 -28.30 21.53
C ARG A 525 -1.63 -27.41 22.73
N LEU A 526 -2.87 -26.91 22.87
CA LEU A 526 -3.24 -26.08 24.01
C LEU A 526 -3.08 -26.84 25.33
N VAL A 527 -3.58 -28.08 25.41
CA VAL A 527 -3.45 -28.93 26.62
C VAL A 527 -2.00 -29.24 26.97
N ARG A 528 -1.11 -29.35 25.97
CA ARG A 528 0.33 -29.54 26.20
C ARG A 528 1.03 -28.25 26.67
N ALA A 529 0.54 -27.10 26.24
CA ALA A 529 1.17 -25.80 26.47
C ALA A 529 0.67 -25.10 27.76
N LEU A 530 -0.51 -25.47 28.25
CA LEU A 530 -1.00 -25.17 29.59
C LEU A 530 -0.18 -25.92 30.64
#